data_AF-A0A7S3AXZ4-F1
#
_entry.id   AF-A0A7S3AXZ4-F1
#
_cell.length_a   1.000
_cell.length_b   1.000
_cell.length_c   1.000
_cell.angle_alpha   90.00
_cell.angle_beta   90.00
_cell.angle_gamma   90.00
#
_symmetry.space_group_name_H-M   'P 1'
#
loop_
_entity.id
_entity.type
_entity.pdbx_description
1 polymer ?
#
loop_
_entity_poly.entity_id
_entity_poly.type
_entity_poly.pdbx_seq_one_letter_code
_entity_poly.pdbx_strand_id
1 'polypeptide(L)'
;FRSRDVPTGELLSLINEIGIDEDNDGTLSKEELLSFVRQTLVADLPEPLVVQLNAAHAAAAAASPTGRVDRDAAADVLRALGVTLPHDVSTEELMDVVDANGDGDVSGPELLVGLGMLRSQQLEIESLAAAFKHLATDTCRLPHLLHHQVGDVAQVG
;
A
#
# COMPACT_ATOMS: atom_id res chain seq x y z
N PHE A 1 -29.42 -0.52 15.51
CA PHE A 1 -28.19 -0.01 14.88
C PHE A 1 -28.52 1.31 14.22
N ARG A 2 -28.14 2.45 14.83
CA ARG A 2 -28.28 3.76 14.20
C ARG A 2 -26.95 4.07 13.52
N SER A 3 -26.95 4.15 12.19
CA SER A 3 -25.83 4.70 11.43
C SER A 3 -25.51 6.08 12.01
N ARG A 4 -24.28 6.25 12.49
CA ARG A 4 -23.75 7.56 12.84
C ARG A 4 -23.36 8.20 11.52
N ASP A 5 -24.21 9.06 11.01
CA ASP A 5 -23.84 10.03 9.99
C ASP A 5 -22.67 10.86 10.55
N VAL A 6 -21.49 10.66 9.98
CA VAL A 6 -20.31 11.48 10.27
C VAL A 6 -20.60 12.87 9.67
N PRO A 7 -20.44 13.98 10.40
CA PRO A 7 -20.74 15.31 9.88
C PRO A 7 -19.80 15.64 8.70
N THR A 8 -20.40 15.88 7.55
CA THR A 8 -19.83 15.61 6.22
C THR A 8 -19.26 16.83 5.50
N GLY A 9 -19.30 18.05 6.03
CA GLY A 9 -18.95 19.26 5.25
C GLY A 9 -17.52 19.30 4.67
N GLU A 10 -16.50 19.05 5.50
CA GLU A 10 -15.11 19.00 5.05
C GLU A 10 -14.80 17.71 4.28
N LEU A 11 -15.38 16.58 4.72
CA LEU A 11 -15.20 15.29 4.06
C LEU A 11 -15.79 15.29 2.64
N LEU A 12 -16.98 15.88 2.45
CA LEU A 12 -17.62 16.05 1.14
C LEU A 12 -16.86 17.02 0.24
N SER A 13 -16.26 18.05 0.82
CA SER A 13 -15.41 18.97 0.05
C SER A 13 -14.17 18.25 -0.46
N LEU A 14 -13.53 17.42 0.37
CA LEU A 14 -12.42 16.57 -0.05
C LEU A 14 -12.85 15.51 -1.07
N ILE A 15 -13.99 14.85 -0.88
CA ILE A 15 -14.53 13.84 -1.81
C ILE A 15 -14.79 14.45 -3.19
N ASN A 16 -15.38 15.64 -3.26
CA ASN A 16 -15.60 16.37 -4.51
C ASN A 16 -14.32 16.93 -5.12
N GLU A 17 -13.40 17.45 -4.31
CA GLU A 17 -12.12 18.01 -4.78
C GLU A 17 -11.23 16.91 -5.38
N ILE A 18 -11.29 15.69 -4.82
CA ILE A 18 -10.55 14.53 -5.30
C ILE A 18 -11.31 13.82 -6.45
N GLY A 19 -12.56 14.20 -6.72
CA GLY A 19 -13.36 13.66 -7.83
C GLY A 19 -13.83 12.22 -7.63
N ILE A 20 -14.08 11.82 -6.38
CA ILE A 20 -14.44 10.45 -6.01
C ILE A 20 -15.95 10.18 -6.16
N ASP A 21 -16.77 11.21 -5.93
CA ASP A 21 -18.24 11.18 -6.12
C ASP A 21 -18.53 11.30 -7.63
N GLU A 22 -18.63 10.16 -8.31
CA GLU A 22 -18.79 10.08 -9.76
C GLU A 22 -20.23 10.45 -10.17
N ASP A 23 -21.22 10.11 -9.34
CA ASP A 23 -22.63 10.36 -9.62
C ASP A 23 -23.16 11.71 -9.08
N ASN A 24 -22.31 12.44 -8.32
CA ASN A 24 -22.59 13.72 -7.70
C ASN A 24 -23.82 13.68 -6.78
N ASP A 25 -24.10 12.52 -6.16
CA ASP A 25 -25.21 12.38 -5.22
C ASP A 25 -24.91 13.00 -3.84
N GLY A 26 -23.67 13.45 -3.63
CA GLY A 26 -23.21 14.06 -2.39
C GLY A 26 -22.99 13.03 -1.29
N THR A 27 -22.84 11.76 -1.64
CA THR A 27 -22.48 10.65 -0.76
C THR A 27 -21.34 9.85 -1.37
N LEU A 28 -20.76 8.94 -0.60
CA LEU A 28 -19.70 8.05 -1.08
C LEU A 28 -20.22 6.62 -1.03
N SER A 29 -20.52 6.06 -2.19
CA SER A 29 -20.90 4.65 -2.29
C SER A 29 -19.71 3.73 -2.01
N LYS A 30 -20.01 2.45 -1.72
CA LYS A 30 -18.97 1.44 -1.52
C LYS A 30 -18.15 1.27 -2.80
N GLU A 31 -18.82 1.33 -3.95
CA GLU A 31 -18.23 1.19 -5.27
C GLU A 31 -17.28 2.35 -5.60
N GLU A 32 -17.67 3.60 -5.31
CA GLU A 32 -16.80 4.78 -5.48
C GLU A 32 -15.61 4.76 -4.53
N LEU A 33 -15.82 4.40 -3.26
CA LEU A 33 -14.73 4.24 -2.31
C LEU A 33 -13.73 3.17 -2.79
N LEU A 34 -14.23 2.03 -3.29
CA LEU A 34 -13.38 0.98 -3.83
C LEU A 34 -12.68 1.42 -5.11
N SER A 35 -13.36 2.15 -6.01
CA SER A 35 -12.77 2.71 -7.22
C SER A 35 -11.60 3.64 -6.89
N PHE A 36 -11.81 4.56 -5.94
CA PHE A 36 -10.77 5.46 -5.45
C PHE A 36 -9.59 4.72 -4.82
N VAL A 37 -9.85 3.76 -3.94
CA VAL A 37 -8.79 2.95 -3.31
C VAL A 37 -8.00 2.20 -4.39
N ARG A 38 -8.66 1.63 -5.39
CA ARG A 38 -7.98 0.95 -6.52
C ARG A 38 -7.13 1.92 -7.34
N GLN A 39 -7.65 3.10 -7.69
CA GLN A 39 -6.89 4.10 -8.43
C GLN A 39 -5.66 4.57 -7.64
N THR A 40 -5.81 4.81 -6.34
CA THR A 40 -4.72 5.24 -5.46
C THR A 40 -3.64 4.17 -5.36
N LEU A 41 -4.02 2.91 -5.17
CA LEU A 41 -3.08 1.78 -5.06
C LEU A 41 -2.34 1.50 -6.38
N VAL A 42 -2.98 1.76 -7.51
CA VAL A 42 -2.38 1.57 -8.84
C VAL A 42 -1.55 2.77 -9.26
N ALA A 43 -1.83 3.98 -8.76
CA ALA A 43 -1.14 5.22 -9.15
C ALA A 43 0.38 5.19 -8.90
N ASP A 44 0.81 4.50 -7.83
CA ASP A 44 2.22 4.36 -7.48
C ASP A 44 2.94 3.22 -8.21
N LEU A 45 2.24 2.49 -9.08
CA LEU A 45 2.85 1.42 -9.88
C LEU A 45 3.58 2.02 -11.10
N PRO A 46 4.85 1.65 -11.32
CA PRO A 46 5.57 2.06 -12.52
C PRO A 46 4.85 1.59 -13.79
N GLU A 47 4.65 2.48 -14.76
CA GLU A 47 4.01 2.14 -16.05
C GLU A 47 4.61 0.90 -16.74
N PRO A 48 5.95 0.71 -16.79
CA PRO A 48 6.53 -0.50 -17.39
C PRO A 48 6.12 -1.79 -16.66
N LEU A 49 5.86 -1.72 -15.35
CA LEU A 49 5.42 -2.87 -14.56
C LEU A 49 3.96 -3.19 -14.86
N VAL A 50 3.11 -2.17 -15.00
CA VAL A 50 1.70 -2.33 -15.41
C VAL A 50 1.61 -2.98 -16.79
N VAL A 51 2.43 -2.53 -17.76
CA VAL A 51 2.49 -3.11 -19.10
C VAL A 51 2.94 -4.57 -19.06
N GLN A 52 3.99 -4.89 -18.29
CA GLN A 52 4.48 -6.26 -18.13
C GLN A 52 3.44 -7.16 -17.47
N LEU A 53 2.72 -6.67 -16.46
CA LEU A 53 1.66 -7.42 -15.80
C LEU A 53 0.52 -7.73 -16.76
N ASN A 54 0.03 -6.74 -17.50
CA ASN A 54 -1.03 -6.96 -18.49
C ASN A 54 -0.62 -7.95 -19.57
N ALA A 55 0.64 -7.87 -20.04
CA ALA A 55 1.17 -8.82 -21.02
C ALA A 55 1.28 -10.25 -20.44
N ALA A 56 1.78 -10.39 -19.21
CA ALA A 56 1.92 -11.68 -18.53
C ALA A 56 0.55 -12.30 -18.21
N HIS A 57 -0.41 -11.51 -17.75
CA HIS A 57 -1.80 -11.94 -17.51
C HIS A 57 -2.46 -12.42 -18.82
N ALA A 58 -2.34 -11.65 -19.89
CA ALA A 58 -2.87 -12.05 -21.20
C ALA A 58 -2.23 -13.33 -21.73
N ALA A 59 -0.92 -13.51 -21.52
CA ALA A 59 -0.22 -14.73 -21.89
C ALA A 59 -0.70 -15.94 -21.07
N ALA A 60 -0.92 -15.78 -19.75
CA ALA A 60 -1.47 -16.82 -18.89
C ALA A 60 -2.90 -17.19 -19.30
N ALA A 61 -3.75 -16.21 -19.60
CA ALA A 61 -5.10 -16.43 -20.09
C ALA A 61 -5.11 -17.20 -21.42
N ALA A 62 -4.21 -16.84 -22.35
CA ALA A 62 -4.08 -17.52 -23.64
C ALA A 62 -3.55 -18.96 -23.53
N ALA A 63 -2.76 -19.27 -22.49
CA ALA A 63 -2.29 -20.62 -22.20
C ALA A 63 -3.35 -21.49 -21.49
N SER A 64 -4.37 -20.87 -20.91
CA SER A 64 -5.43 -21.56 -20.18
C SER A 64 -6.51 -22.14 -21.11
N PRO A 65 -6.99 -23.37 -20.89
CA PRO A 65 -8.10 -23.96 -21.65
C PRO A 65 -9.39 -23.15 -21.58
N THR A 66 -9.60 -22.39 -20.50
CA THR A 66 -10.82 -21.60 -20.27
C THR A 66 -10.69 -20.17 -20.80
N GLY A 67 -9.48 -19.74 -21.21
CA GLY A 67 -9.19 -18.36 -21.52
C GLY A 67 -9.15 -17.44 -20.28
N ARG A 68 -9.12 -18.03 -19.08
CA ARG A 68 -9.11 -17.32 -17.79
C ARG A 68 -7.88 -17.69 -16.97
N VAL A 69 -7.51 -16.80 -16.06
CA VAL A 69 -6.34 -16.98 -15.19
C VAL A 69 -6.86 -17.42 -13.84
N ASP A 70 -6.61 -18.68 -13.48
CA ASP A 70 -6.91 -19.18 -12.13
C ASP A 70 -5.91 -18.63 -11.09
N ARG A 71 -6.19 -18.88 -9.81
CA ARG A 71 -5.38 -18.41 -8.68
C ARG A 71 -3.92 -18.88 -8.74
N ASP A 72 -3.65 -20.08 -9.26
CA ASP A 72 -2.29 -20.61 -9.37
C ASP A 72 -1.51 -19.90 -10.48
N ALA A 73 -2.12 -19.73 -11.65
CA ALA A 73 -1.55 -18.98 -12.77
C ALA A 73 -1.33 -17.50 -12.40
N ALA A 74 -2.24 -16.90 -11.62
CA ALA A 74 -2.08 -15.54 -11.12
C ALA A 74 -0.86 -15.42 -10.19
N ALA A 75 -0.64 -16.39 -9.31
CA ALA A 75 0.55 -16.45 -8.46
C ALA A 75 1.84 -16.53 -9.27
N ASP A 76 1.85 -17.34 -10.33
CA ASP A 76 3.00 -17.47 -11.22
C ASP A 76 3.29 -16.18 -11.98
N VAL A 77 2.25 -15.45 -12.42
CA VAL A 77 2.42 -14.10 -13.01
C VAL A 77 3.10 -13.16 -12.02
N LEU A 78 2.64 -13.10 -10.76
CA LEU A 78 3.26 -12.23 -9.74
C LEU A 78 4.73 -12.60 -9.48
N ARG A 79 5.03 -13.90 -9.36
CA ARG A 79 6.41 -14.38 -9.18
C ARG A 79 7.30 -14.05 -10.38
N ALA A 80 6.78 -14.18 -11.60
CA ALA A 80 7.50 -13.85 -12.83
C ALA A 80 7.85 -12.36 -12.93
N LEU A 81 7.01 -11.49 -12.34
CA LEU A 81 7.26 -10.05 -12.24
C LEU A 81 8.20 -9.68 -11.07
N GLY A 82 8.73 -10.68 -10.35
CA GLY A 82 9.65 -10.47 -9.23
C GLY A 82 8.97 -10.06 -7.93
N VAL A 83 7.66 -10.23 -7.80
CA VAL A 83 6.93 -9.94 -6.57
C VAL A 83 7.27 -11.03 -5.55
N THR A 84 7.94 -10.63 -4.48
CA THR A 84 8.21 -11.51 -3.34
C THR A 84 7.13 -11.35 -2.29
N LEU A 85 6.48 -12.47 -1.94
CA LEU A 85 5.56 -12.52 -0.83
C LEU A 85 6.30 -12.38 0.52
N PRO A 86 5.70 -11.70 1.51
CA PRO A 86 6.14 -11.79 2.89
C PRO A 86 6.23 -13.27 3.34
N HIS A 87 7.18 -13.56 4.22
CA HIS A 87 7.49 -14.93 4.65
C HIS A 87 6.39 -15.58 5.50
N ASP A 88 5.47 -14.78 6.00
CA ASP A 88 4.33 -15.12 6.82
C ASP A 88 3.00 -15.16 6.04
N VAL A 89 3.02 -14.86 4.73
CA VAL A 89 1.82 -14.86 3.88
C VAL A 89 1.92 -15.97 2.84
N SER A 90 0.99 -16.92 2.90
CA SER A 90 0.88 -17.95 1.87
C SER A 90 0.33 -17.38 0.56
N THR A 91 0.60 -18.07 -0.55
CA THR A 91 0.00 -17.70 -1.85
C THR A 91 -1.52 -17.77 -1.81
N GLU A 92 -2.10 -18.70 -1.06
CA GLU A 92 -3.55 -18.84 -0.95
C GLU A 92 -4.19 -17.67 -0.20
N GLU A 93 -3.61 -17.25 0.93
CA GLU A 93 -4.04 -16.05 1.66
C GLU A 93 -3.91 -14.78 0.82
N LEU A 94 -2.85 -14.67 0.01
CA LEU A 94 -2.74 -13.57 -0.95
C LEU A 94 -3.89 -13.62 -1.95
N MET A 95 -4.14 -14.80 -2.54
CA MET A 95 -5.16 -14.94 -3.58
C MET A 95 -6.57 -14.72 -3.05
N ASP A 96 -6.85 -15.00 -1.78
CA ASP A 96 -8.13 -14.65 -1.14
C ASP A 96 -8.38 -13.13 -1.08
N VAL A 97 -7.32 -12.33 -1.07
CA VAL A 97 -7.42 -10.86 -1.11
C VAL A 97 -7.46 -10.35 -2.55
N VAL A 98 -6.69 -10.98 -3.44
CA VAL A 98 -6.59 -10.57 -4.85
C VAL A 98 -7.86 -10.92 -5.63
N ASP A 99 -8.39 -12.13 -5.46
CA ASP A 99 -9.69 -12.58 -5.99
C ASP A 99 -10.83 -11.95 -5.19
N ALA A 100 -11.00 -10.64 -5.38
CA ALA A 100 -11.90 -9.82 -4.59
C ALA A 100 -13.38 -10.16 -4.81
N ASN A 101 -13.73 -10.71 -5.98
CA ASN A 101 -15.09 -11.11 -6.31
C ASN A 101 -15.40 -12.57 -5.91
N GLY A 102 -14.38 -13.38 -5.61
CA GLY A 102 -14.50 -14.76 -5.16
C GLY A 102 -14.99 -15.71 -6.25
N ASP A 103 -14.77 -15.38 -7.53
CA ASP A 103 -15.21 -16.22 -8.65
C ASP A 103 -14.22 -17.36 -8.97
N GLY A 104 -13.05 -17.36 -8.33
CA GLY A 104 -12.01 -18.38 -8.46
C GLY A 104 -11.01 -18.10 -9.58
N ASP A 105 -11.27 -17.09 -10.41
CA ASP A 105 -10.37 -16.55 -11.40
C ASP A 105 -9.81 -15.20 -10.92
N VAL A 106 -8.70 -14.75 -11.51
CA VAL A 106 -8.10 -13.45 -11.21
C VAL A 106 -8.01 -12.64 -12.48
N SER A 107 -8.76 -11.55 -12.53
CA SER A 107 -8.72 -10.61 -13.64
C SER A 107 -7.47 -9.71 -13.59
N GLY A 108 -7.10 -9.12 -14.73
CA GLY A 108 -5.99 -8.15 -14.79
C GLY A 108 -6.16 -6.99 -13.79
N PRO A 109 -7.34 -6.37 -13.68
CA PRO A 109 -7.60 -5.35 -12.67
C PRO A 109 -7.43 -5.84 -11.22
N GLU A 110 -7.92 -7.04 -10.89
CA GLU A 110 -7.73 -7.63 -9.56
C GLU A 110 -6.25 -7.84 -9.25
N LEU A 111 -5.48 -8.35 -10.21
CA LEU A 111 -4.05 -8.56 -10.07
C LEU A 111 -3.28 -7.24 -9.91
N LEU A 112 -3.67 -6.19 -10.64
CA LEU A 112 -3.08 -4.85 -10.52
C LEU A 112 -3.34 -4.24 -9.14
N VAL A 113 -4.56 -4.38 -8.63
CA VAL A 113 -4.91 -3.89 -7.29
C VAL A 113 -4.12 -4.64 -6.22
N GLY A 114 -4.03 -5.97 -6.33
CA GLY A 114 -3.20 -6.81 -5.46
C GLY A 114 -1.73 -6.38 -5.47
N LEU A 115 -1.17 -6.15 -6.65
CA LEU A 115 0.19 -5.64 -6.81
C LEU A 115 0.38 -4.26 -6.18
N GLY A 116 -0.59 -3.35 -6.38
CA GLY A 116 -0.61 -2.02 -5.78
C GLY A 116 -0.59 -2.07 -4.25
N MET A 117 -1.39 -2.96 -3.64
CA MET A 117 -1.41 -3.18 -2.19
C MET A 117 -0.05 -3.67 -1.67
N LEU A 118 0.53 -4.67 -2.33
CA LEU A 118 1.84 -5.20 -1.94
C LEU A 118 2.95 -4.15 -2.06
N ARG A 119 2.92 -3.35 -3.14
CA ARG A 119 3.90 -2.29 -3.35
C ARG A 119 3.75 -1.17 -2.33
N SER A 120 2.52 -0.77 -2.02
CA SER A 120 2.24 0.22 -0.99
C SER A 120 2.78 -0.20 0.38
N GLN A 121 2.50 -1.45 0.81
CA GLN A 121 3.06 -1.99 2.05
C GLN A 121 4.59 -2.01 2.06
N GLN A 122 5.23 -2.37 0.94
CA GLN A 122 6.69 -2.31 0.83
C GLN A 122 7.23 -0.89 0.97
N LEU A 123 6.60 0.10 0.31
CA LEU A 123 6.99 1.51 0.40
C LEU A 123 6.83 2.06 1.83
N GLU A 124 5.77 1.66 2.54
CA GLU A 124 5.57 2.03 3.96
C GLU A 124 6.69 1.45 4.85
N ILE A 125 7.05 0.18 4.66
CA ILE A 125 8.15 -0.46 5.40
C ILE A 125 9.50 0.20 5.07
N GLU A 126 9.76 0.51 3.81
CA GLU A 126 10.98 1.22 3.38
C GLU A 126 11.05 2.63 3.99
N SER A 127 9.94 3.36 3.99
CA SER A 127 9.83 4.69 4.62
C SER A 127 10.08 4.62 6.13
N LEU A 128 9.50 3.63 6.81
CA LEU A 128 9.71 3.39 8.23
C LEU A 128 11.18 3.06 8.54
N ALA A 129 11.79 2.17 7.73
CA ALA A 129 13.20 1.81 7.86
C ALA A 129 14.12 3.03 7.63
N ALA A 130 13.80 3.90 6.68
CA ALA A 130 14.52 5.14 6.45
C ALA A 130 14.41 6.09 7.65
N ALA A 131 13.21 6.24 8.23
CA ALA A 131 13.00 7.07 9.42
C ALA A 131 13.80 6.57 10.63
N PHE A 132 13.83 5.25 10.88
CA PHE A 132 14.66 4.65 11.93
C PHE A 132 16.16 4.87 11.67
N LYS A 133 16.61 4.74 10.42
CA LYS A 133 18.00 5.02 10.06
C LYS A 133 18.35 6.48 10.35
N HIS A 134 17.49 7.43 10.01
CA HIS A 134 17.69 8.85 10.35
C HIS A 134 17.79 9.06 11.87
N LEU A 135 16.88 8.50 12.66
CA LEU A 135 16.89 8.61 14.12
C LEU A 135 18.15 8.01 14.77
N ALA A 136 18.61 6.86 14.27
CA ALA A 136 19.85 6.22 14.73
C ALA A 136 21.10 7.04 14.39
N THR A 137 21.04 7.85 13.33
CA THR A 137 22.15 8.73 12.93
C THR A 137 22.14 10.03 13.75
N ASP A 138 20.97 10.57 14.10
CA ASP A 138 20.81 11.79 14.90
C ASP A 138 21.10 11.58 16.39
N THR A 139 20.83 10.38 16.93
CA THR A 139 21.21 10.02 18.31
C THR A 139 22.73 9.83 18.51
N CYS A 140 23.52 9.86 17.43
CA CYS A 140 24.99 9.80 17.47
C CYS A 140 25.65 11.20 17.41
N ARG A 141 24.94 12.26 17.82
CA ARG A 141 25.51 13.59 18.12
C ARG A 141 25.13 14.02 19.53
N LEU A 142 25.75 13.40 20.53
CA LEU A 142 25.86 14.02 21.86
C LEU A 142 26.86 15.19 21.75
N PRO A 143 26.44 16.45 21.95
CA PRO A 143 27.40 17.52 22.11
C PRO A 143 28.16 17.30 23.43
N HIS A 144 29.49 17.28 23.33
CA HIS A 144 30.41 17.49 24.44
C HIS A 144 29.98 18.73 25.25
N LEU A 145 29.26 18.52 26.36
CA LEU A 145 29.03 19.54 27.37
C LEU A 145 29.27 18.95 28.76
N LEU A 146 30.55 18.72 29.06
CA LEU A 146 31.08 18.74 30.42
C LEU A 146 32.21 19.78 30.46
N HIS A 147 31.81 21.05 30.42
CA HIS A 147 32.63 22.15 30.92
C HIS A 147 31.70 23.10 31.67
N HIS A 148 31.51 22.84 32.96
CA HIS A 148 31.06 23.86 33.89
C HIS A 148 31.83 23.70 35.20
N GLN A 149 32.76 24.62 35.42
CA GLN A 149 33.33 24.93 36.72
C GLN A 149 32.21 25.19 37.73
N VAL A 150 32.32 24.60 38.93
CA VAL A 150 31.89 25.22 40.20
C VAL A 150 32.78 24.64 41.31
N GLY A 151 33.47 25.50 42.07
CA GLY A 151 34.17 25.07 43.29
C GLY A 151 35.22 26.00 43.88
N ASP A 152 34.99 27.32 43.92
CA ASP A 152 35.46 28.18 45.03
C ASP A 152 34.30 28.12 46.06
N VAL A 153 34.43 27.89 47.38
CA VAL A 153 35.14 28.69 48.39
C VAL A 153 35.28 27.92 49.74
N ALA A 154 36.37 28.22 50.45
CA ALA A 154 36.55 28.36 51.92
C ALA A 154 36.62 27.12 52.87
N GLN A 155 37.71 27.00 53.65
CA GLN A 155 37.89 27.56 55.02
C GLN A 155 39.24 27.13 55.64
N VAL A 156 40.09 28.08 56.07
CA VAL A 156 40.40 28.51 57.46
C VAL A 156 41.00 27.42 58.36
N GLY A 157 42.24 27.63 58.82
CA GLY A 157 42.93 26.84 59.86
C GLY A 157 44.44 26.88 59.73
#